data_AF-A0A8T2WB01-F1
#
_entry.id   AF-A0A8T2WB01-F1
#
_cell.length_a   1.000
_cell.length_b   1.000
_cell.length_c   1.000
_cell.angle_alpha   90.00
_cell.angle_beta   90.00
_cell.angle_gamma   90.00
#
_symmetry.space_group_name_H-M   'P 1'
#
loop_
_entity.id
_entity.type
_entity.pdbx_description
1 polymer ?
#
loop_
_entity_poly.entity_id
_entity_poly.type
_entity_poly.pdbx_seq_one_letter_code
_entity_poly.pdbx_strand_id
1 'polypeptide(L)'
;MYLQMQLQRSSFSVSTLQYNSVNRQFVISSQRVARCARVHTASSIRAADLTATKQKLKEACRTKKTPPDQVLQYLREVESASKTSSQVQNFPGILNGTWRLVFAVPAPMPVWAYIPVIEDAIIDVTKQTIELRSFLGPATFTFSGTASFISSPENNVYDMNFSFNASEIAIFGKSWKGQREPKQKTYSFFLAEDELAAVNSRATGGKTLMTRHQ
;
A
#
# COMPACT_ATOMS: atom_id res chain seq x y z
N MET A 1 39.55 -0.48 -10.64
CA MET A 1 38.22 -1.05 -10.31
C MET A 1 38.01 -0.81 -8.82
N TYR A 2 37.12 0.12 -8.48
CA TYR A 2 36.99 0.75 -7.16
C TYR A 2 36.38 -0.19 -6.12
N LEU A 3 37.07 -0.39 -4.99
CA LEU A 3 36.57 -0.98 -3.75
C LEU A 3 36.50 0.15 -2.73
N GLN A 4 35.29 0.68 -2.49
CA GLN A 4 35.06 1.71 -1.49
C GLN A 4 34.56 1.03 -0.20
N MET A 5 35.49 0.76 0.72
CA MET A 5 35.20 0.41 2.11
C MET A 5 34.62 1.64 2.83
N GLN A 6 33.40 1.54 3.38
CA GLN A 6 32.89 2.53 4.31
C GLN A 6 33.46 2.27 5.72
N LEU A 7 34.15 3.31 6.22
CA LEU A 7 34.70 3.42 7.56
C LEU A 7 33.59 3.45 8.64
N GLN A 8 33.76 2.60 9.65
CA GLN A 8 33.07 2.70 10.94
C GLN A 8 33.34 4.09 11.57
N ARG A 9 32.26 4.80 11.92
CA ARG A 9 32.36 6.04 12.69
C ARG A 9 32.58 5.73 14.16
N SER A 10 33.80 5.92 14.63
CA SER A 10 34.17 5.96 16.04
C SER A 10 33.51 7.18 16.70
N SER A 11 32.77 6.95 17.78
CA SER A 11 32.18 7.98 18.64
C SER A 11 33.28 8.73 19.40
N PHE A 12 33.41 10.04 19.13
CA PHE A 12 34.26 10.94 19.91
C PHE A 12 33.59 11.32 21.24
N SER A 13 34.28 11.08 22.35
CA SER A 13 33.96 11.63 23.67
C SER A 13 34.84 12.85 23.89
N VAL A 14 34.24 14.03 24.01
CA VAL A 14 34.95 15.26 24.42
C VAL A 14 34.85 15.37 25.93
N SER A 15 35.97 15.23 26.62
CA SER A 15 36.07 15.42 28.07
C SER A 15 36.63 16.81 28.34
N THR A 16 35.81 17.71 28.90
CA THR A 16 36.27 19.02 29.37
C THR A 16 36.71 18.90 30.82
N LEU A 17 37.99 19.12 31.10
CA LEU A 17 38.53 19.16 32.45
C LEU A 17 38.32 20.57 33.04
N GLN A 18 37.47 20.68 34.06
CA GLN A 18 37.42 21.86 34.93
C GLN A 18 38.25 21.61 36.19
N TYR A 19 39.21 22.49 36.44
CA TYR A 19 40.09 22.47 37.62
C TYR A 19 39.49 23.35 38.72
N ASN A 20 39.21 22.77 39.90
CA ASN A 20 38.66 23.47 41.05
C ASN A 20 39.77 23.66 42.09
N SER A 21 40.23 24.90 42.29
CA SER A 21 41.47 25.23 43.02
C SER A 21 41.35 25.18 44.55
N VAL A 22 40.15 24.97 45.09
CA VAL A 22 39.92 25.10 46.55
C VAL A 22 40.07 23.77 47.29
N ASN A 23 39.94 22.61 46.63
CA ASN A 23 39.87 21.32 47.34
C ASN A 23 40.71 20.17 46.76
N ARG A 24 41.73 20.43 45.93
CA ARG A 24 42.68 19.44 45.37
C ARG A 24 42.08 18.03 45.13
N GLN A 25 40.87 17.97 44.58
CA GLN A 25 40.19 16.72 44.25
C GLN A 25 39.63 16.83 42.84
N PHE A 26 39.95 15.84 42.02
CA PHE A 26 39.32 15.66 40.73
C PHE A 26 37.95 15.00 40.94
N VAL A 27 36.88 15.78 40.84
CA VAL A 27 35.53 15.24 40.80
C VAL A 27 35.23 14.83 39.35
N ILE A 28 35.32 13.53 39.06
CA ILE A 28 34.85 12.98 37.79
C ILE A 28 33.33 12.87 37.88
N SER A 29 32.63 13.96 37.54
CA SER A 29 31.18 13.90 37.34
C SER A 29 30.89 13.23 35.99
N SER A 30 30.78 11.90 36.01
CA SER A 30 30.28 11.12 34.87
C SER A 30 28.79 11.38 34.69
N GLN A 31 28.43 12.41 33.91
CA GLN A 31 27.10 12.49 33.34
C GLN A 31 26.98 11.41 32.25
N ARG A 32 26.67 10.18 32.68
CA ARG A 32 26.11 9.17 31.79
C ARG A 32 24.75 9.67 31.32
N VAL A 33 24.75 10.39 30.19
CA VAL A 33 23.53 10.72 29.47
C VAL A 33 22.88 9.40 29.07
N ALA A 34 21.82 9.02 29.78
CA ALA A 34 20.97 7.89 29.49
C ALA A 34 20.31 8.09 28.11
N ARG A 35 21.00 7.67 27.05
CA ARG A 35 20.57 7.81 25.65
C ARG A 35 20.03 6.50 25.09
N CYS A 36 19.43 5.64 25.91
CA CYS A 36 18.89 4.35 25.48
C CYS A 36 17.36 4.19 25.57
N ALA A 37 16.60 5.18 26.05
CA ALA A 37 15.14 5.02 26.26
C ALA A 37 14.23 5.67 25.19
N ARG A 38 14.74 6.55 24.31
CA ARG A 38 13.89 7.30 23.35
C ARG A 38 13.62 6.61 22.02
N VAL A 39 14.42 5.61 21.63
CA VAL A 39 14.28 4.98 20.30
C VAL A 39 13.15 3.95 20.28
N HIS A 40 12.92 3.25 21.40
CA HIS A 40 11.86 2.24 21.49
C HIS A 40 10.44 2.85 21.54
N THR A 41 10.26 4.00 22.19
CA THR A 41 8.96 4.66 22.29
C THR A 41 8.51 5.27 20.95
N ALA A 42 9.41 5.86 20.17
CA ALA A 42 9.05 6.46 18.89
C ALA A 42 8.63 5.41 17.83
N SER A 43 9.25 4.22 17.87
CA SER A 43 8.93 3.12 16.96
C SER A 43 7.59 2.47 17.29
N SER A 44 7.30 2.23 18.58
CA SER A 44 6.02 1.64 19.00
C SER A 44 4.83 2.56 18.77
N ILE A 45 5.00 3.88 18.94
CA ILE A 45 3.95 4.88 18.67
C ILE A 45 3.60 4.90 17.18
N ARG A 46 4.59 4.88 16.26
CA ARG A 46 4.35 4.85 14.80
C ARG A 46 3.68 3.56 14.33
N ALA A 47 4.05 2.42 14.92
CA ALA A 47 3.41 1.15 14.60
C ALA A 47 1.93 1.13 15.04
N ALA A 48 1.63 1.63 16.25
CA ALA A 48 0.27 1.74 16.74
C ALA A 48 -0.59 2.70 15.89
N ASP A 49 0.00 3.81 15.44
CA ASP A 49 -0.65 4.78 14.55
C ASP A 49 -0.99 4.15 13.19
N LEU A 50 -0.06 3.38 12.60
CA LEU A 50 -0.30 2.68 11.34
C LEU A 50 -1.42 1.64 11.44
N THR A 51 -1.46 0.86 12.53
CA THR A 51 -2.54 -0.10 12.78
C THR A 51 -3.90 0.62 12.88
N ALA A 52 -3.95 1.76 13.56
CA ALA A 52 -5.17 2.57 13.64
C ALA A 52 -5.60 3.11 12.27
N THR A 53 -4.65 3.57 11.44
CA THR A 53 -4.94 4.03 10.07
C THR A 53 -5.45 2.90 9.18
N LYS A 54 -4.85 1.69 9.24
CA LYS A 54 -5.37 0.51 8.53
C LYS A 54 -6.79 0.17 8.98
N GLN A 55 -7.08 0.25 10.27
CA GLN A 55 -8.43 0.01 10.78
C GLN A 55 -9.45 1.03 10.24
N LYS A 56 -9.08 2.31 10.14
CA LYS A 56 -9.92 3.34 9.52
C LYS A 56 -10.17 3.07 8.03
N LEU A 57 -9.18 2.53 7.30
CA LEU A 57 -9.36 2.11 5.91
C LEU A 57 -10.32 0.92 5.79
N LYS A 58 -10.22 -0.09 6.67
CA LYS A 58 -11.19 -1.20 6.72
C LYS A 58 -12.61 -0.72 7.02
N GLU A 59 -12.76 0.21 7.98
CA GLU A 59 -14.04 0.84 8.29
C GLU A 59 -14.61 1.62 7.09
N ALA A 60 -13.75 2.33 6.36
CA ALA A 60 -14.13 3.04 5.14
C ALA A 60 -14.62 2.06 4.05
N CYS A 61 -13.95 0.91 3.89
CA CYS A 61 -14.38 -0.17 2.98
C CYS A 61 -15.78 -0.70 3.32
N ARG A 62 -16.04 -0.92 4.61
CA ARG A 62 -17.30 -1.49 5.09
C ARG A 62 -18.46 -0.52 5.00
N THR A 63 -18.25 0.71 5.47
CA THR A 63 -19.35 1.68 5.66
C THR A 63 -19.60 2.55 4.45
N LYS A 64 -18.56 2.80 3.64
CA LYS A 64 -18.56 3.78 2.54
C LYS A 64 -18.99 5.20 2.97
N LYS A 65 -18.94 5.51 4.28
CA LYS A 65 -19.30 6.83 4.84
C LYS A 65 -18.13 7.79 4.90
N THR A 66 -16.90 7.28 4.88
CA THR A 66 -15.68 8.08 4.96
C THR A 66 -15.52 8.91 3.68
N PRO A 67 -15.36 10.24 3.78
CA PRO A 67 -15.16 11.09 2.61
C PRO A 67 -13.91 10.69 1.78
N PRO A 68 -13.95 10.83 0.44
CA PRO A 68 -12.82 10.56 -0.45
C PRO A 68 -11.49 11.16 -0.01
N ASP A 69 -11.47 12.43 0.39
CA ASP A 69 -10.25 13.12 0.80
C ASP A 69 -9.63 12.51 2.06
N GLN A 70 -10.47 12.03 2.98
CA GLN A 70 -10.03 11.38 4.20
C GLN A 70 -9.50 9.98 3.92
N VAL A 71 -10.11 9.22 3.00
CA VAL A 71 -9.56 7.95 2.52
C VAL A 71 -8.19 8.18 1.88
N LEU A 72 -8.05 9.20 1.03
CA LEU A 72 -6.76 9.56 0.42
C LEU A 72 -5.70 9.93 1.44
N GLN A 73 -6.06 10.63 2.50
CA GLN A 73 -5.14 10.94 3.59
C GLN A 73 -4.63 9.64 4.24
N TYR A 74 -5.52 8.72 4.63
CA TYR A 74 -5.14 7.45 5.22
C TYR A 74 -4.26 6.61 4.28
N LEU A 75 -4.55 6.60 2.97
CA LEU A 75 -3.72 5.92 1.98
C LEU A 75 -2.31 6.52 1.88
N ARG A 76 -2.16 7.84 1.95
CA ARG A 76 -0.85 8.53 1.94
C ARG A 76 -0.05 8.22 3.20
N GLU A 77 -0.70 8.11 4.36
CA GLU A 77 -0.06 7.71 5.62
C GLU A 77 0.52 6.29 5.50
N VAL A 78 -0.27 5.32 5.01
CA VAL A 78 0.20 3.94 4.80
C VAL A 78 1.32 3.85 3.75
N GLU A 79 1.19 4.57 2.63
CA GLU A 79 2.24 4.63 1.61
C GLU A 79 3.54 5.25 2.14
N SER A 80 3.44 6.25 3.01
CA SER A 80 4.64 6.86 3.62
C SER A 80 5.33 5.88 4.55
N ALA A 81 4.56 5.06 5.29
CA ALA A 81 5.10 3.98 6.10
C ALA A 81 5.73 2.87 5.25
N SER A 82 5.14 2.55 4.09
CA SER A 82 5.64 1.49 3.21
C SER A 82 7.04 1.75 2.66
N LYS A 83 7.45 3.04 2.53
CA LYS A 83 8.81 3.43 2.15
C LYS A 83 9.88 3.03 3.17
N THR A 84 9.49 2.82 4.42
CA THR A 84 10.40 2.47 5.52
C THR A 84 10.37 0.97 5.81
N SER A 85 9.20 0.35 5.67
CA SER A 85 8.99 -1.08 5.94
C SER A 85 7.88 -1.59 5.03
N SER A 86 8.14 -2.69 4.32
CA SER A 86 7.14 -3.29 3.43
C SER A 86 5.84 -3.60 4.18
N GLN A 87 4.72 -3.19 3.58
CA GLN A 87 3.37 -3.48 4.08
C GLN A 87 2.66 -4.52 3.21
N VAL A 88 3.42 -5.25 2.39
CA VAL A 88 2.91 -6.25 1.46
C VAL A 88 3.35 -7.64 1.95
N GLN A 89 2.37 -8.48 2.26
CA GLN A 89 2.59 -9.83 2.77
C GLN A 89 2.40 -10.86 1.64
N ASN A 90 3.24 -11.90 1.59
CA ASN A 90 3.04 -13.09 0.75
C ASN A 90 2.68 -12.80 -0.74
N PHE A 91 3.26 -11.78 -1.35
CA PHE A 91 2.98 -11.42 -2.73
C PHE A 91 3.65 -12.38 -3.74
N PRO A 92 2.98 -12.79 -4.83
CA PRO A 92 1.62 -12.41 -5.24
C PRO A 92 0.49 -13.24 -4.62
N GLY A 93 0.80 -14.30 -3.87
CA GLY A 93 -0.18 -15.24 -3.31
C GLY A 93 -1.33 -14.58 -2.54
N ILE A 94 -1.06 -13.50 -1.79
CA ILE A 94 -2.07 -12.72 -1.07
C ILE A 94 -3.21 -12.23 -1.97
N LEU A 95 -2.92 -11.96 -3.26
CA LEU A 95 -3.89 -11.43 -4.21
C LEU A 95 -4.86 -12.48 -4.74
N ASN A 96 -4.57 -13.78 -4.59
CA ASN A 96 -5.39 -14.83 -5.18
C ASN A 96 -6.80 -14.82 -4.60
N GLY A 97 -7.83 -14.56 -5.41
CA GLY A 97 -9.24 -14.52 -5.05
C GLY A 97 -9.96 -13.24 -5.49
N THR A 98 -11.11 -12.96 -4.86
CA THR A 98 -11.97 -11.82 -5.22
C THR A 98 -11.69 -10.61 -4.33
N TRP A 99 -11.46 -9.48 -4.97
CA TRP A 99 -11.18 -8.19 -4.36
C TRP A 99 -12.19 -7.16 -4.83
N ARG A 100 -12.95 -6.60 -3.91
CA ARG A 100 -13.86 -5.50 -4.21
C ARG A 100 -13.11 -4.19 -4.26
N LEU A 101 -13.20 -3.47 -5.37
CA LEU A 101 -12.73 -2.09 -5.48
C LEU A 101 -13.72 -1.20 -4.71
N VAL A 102 -13.22 -0.52 -3.68
CA VAL A 102 -14.03 0.34 -2.80
C VAL A 102 -13.83 1.80 -3.16
N PHE A 103 -12.58 2.16 -3.44
CA PHE A 103 -12.19 3.53 -3.71
C PHE A 103 -11.21 3.52 -4.86
N ALA A 104 -11.42 4.43 -5.82
CA ALA A 104 -10.44 4.82 -6.80
C ALA A 104 -10.50 6.34 -6.90
N VAL A 105 -9.34 7.01 -7.00
CA VAL A 105 -9.31 8.46 -7.27
C VAL A 105 -10.23 8.74 -8.45
N PRO A 106 -11.21 9.66 -8.30
CA PRO A 106 -12.19 9.89 -9.34
C PRO A 106 -11.49 10.26 -10.63
N ALA A 107 -11.93 9.64 -11.73
CA ALA A 107 -11.68 10.17 -13.06
C ALA A 107 -12.08 11.66 -13.08
N PRO A 108 -11.51 12.49 -13.97
CA PRO A 108 -11.74 13.95 -14.00
C PRO A 108 -13.20 14.40 -14.20
N MET A 109 -14.17 13.48 -14.21
CA MET A 109 -15.60 13.75 -14.31
C MET A 109 -16.33 13.36 -13.02
N PRO A 110 -16.61 14.31 -12.11
CA PRO A 110 -17.23 14.04 -10.80
C PRO A 110 -18.63 13.40 -10.88
N VAL A 111 -19.35 13.55 -12.00
CA VAL A 111 -20.70 12.98 -12.20
C VAL A 111 -20.69 11.44 -12.25
N TRP A 112 -19.57 10.82 -12.62
CA TRP A 112 -19.41 9.36 -12.67
C TRP A 112 -18.68 8.79 -11.44
N ALA A 113 -18.30 9.64 -10.48
CA ALA A 113 -17.60 9.22 -9.26
C ALA A 113 -18.47 8.40 -8.30
N TYR A 114 -19.79 8.35 -8.53
CA TYR A 114 -20.78 7.78 -7.61
C TYR A 114 -21.93 7.05 -8.29
N ILE A 115 -21.75 6.54 -9.50
CA ILE A 115 -22.63 5.44 -9.92
C ILE A 115 -22.34 4.29 -8.95
N PRO A 116 -23.35 3.66 -8.33
CA PRO A 116 -23.16 2.53 -7.43
C PRO A 116 -22.75 1.28 -8.22
N VAL A 117 -21.62 1.37 -8.91
CA VAL A 117 -20.98 0.26 -9.58
C VAL A 117 -20.29 -0.52 -8.47
N ILE A 118 -20.75 -1.75 -8.26
CA ILE A 118 -20.00 -2.70 -7.47
C ILE A 118 -18.95 -3.28 -8.42
N GLU A 119 -17.67 -3.15 -8.09
CA GLU A 119 -16.58 -3.65 -8.92
C GLU A 119 -15.77 -4.71 -8.17
N ASP A 120 -15.72 -5.91 -8.72
CA ASP A 120 -14.96 -7.04 -8.18
C ASP A 120 -13.84 -7.42 -9.15
N ALA A 121 -12.60 -7.35 -8.68
CA ALA A 121 -11.42 -7.91 -9.34
C ALA A 121 -11.19 -9.34 -8.85
N ILE A 122 -11.39 -10.32 -9.73
CA ILE A 122 -11.11 -11.74 -9.46
C ILE A 122 -9.73 -12.03 -10.04
N ILE A 123 -8.76 -12.33 -9.17
CA ILE A 123 -7.38 -12.55 -9.54
C ILE A 123 -7.05 -14.01 -9.28
N ASP A 124 -6.64 -14.74 -10.32
CA ASP A 124 -6.12 -16.11 -10.20
C ASP A 124 -4.61 -16.05 -10.43
N VAL A 125 -3.85 -16.11 -9.34
CA VAL A 125 -2.38 -15.97 -9.38
C VAL A 125 -1.75 -17.17 -10.08
N THR A 126 -2.32 -18.37 -9.87
CA THR A 126 -1.82 -19.62 -10.46
C THR A 126 -2.06 -19.65 -11.96
N LYS A 127 -3.25 -19.24 -12.42
CA LYS A 127 -3.59 -19.19 -13.85
C LYS A 127 -3.13 -17.93 -14.54
N GLN A 128 -2.60 -16.95 -13.81
CA GLN A 128 -2.18 -15.66 -14.35
C GLN A 128 -3.33 -14.95 -15.09
N THR A 129 -4.52 -14.99 -14.50
CA THR A 129 -5.70 -14.33 -15.07
C THR A 129 -6.26 -13.29 -14.12
N ILE A 130 -6.92 -12.30 -14.71
CA ILE A 130 -7.70 -11.31 -13.99
C ILE A 130 -9.05 -11.15 -14.67
N GLU A 131 -10.07 -10.95 -13.86
CA GLU A 131 -11.40 -10.57 -14.30
C GLU A 131 -11.90 -9.38 -13.50
N LEU A 132 -12.42 -8.36 -14.17
CA LEU A 132 -13.09 -7.24 -13.53
C LEU A 132 -14.59 -7.35 -13.82
N ARG A 133 -15.39 -7.56 -12.78
CA ARG A 133 -16.86 -7.58 -12.85
C ARG A 133 -17.42 -6.29 -12.27
N SER A 134 -18.11 -5.53 -13.10
CA SER A 134 -18.82 -4.31 -12.71
C SER A 134 -20.33 -4.57 -12.77
N PHE A 135 -21.02 -4.37 -11.65
CA PHE A 135 -22.48 -4.56 -11.54
C PHE A 135 -23.18 -3.21 -11.53
N LEU A 136 -24.12 -3.02 -12.45
CA LEU A 136 -24.93 -1.82 -12.60
C LEU A 136 -26.41 -2.20 -12.81
N GLY A 137 -27.13 -2.34 -11.70
CA GLY A 137 -28.53 -2.80 -11.73
C GLY A 137 -28.65 -4.19 -12.37
N PRO A 138 -29.48 -4.39 -13.41
CA PRO A 138 -29.60 -5.67 -14.11
C PRO A 138 -28.48 -5.93 -15.12
N ALA A 139 -27.54 -4.99 -15.29
CA ALA A 139 -26.42 -5.11 -16.20
C ALA A 139 -25.15 -5.54 -15.44
N THR A 140 -24.44 -6.52 -16.00
CA THR A 140 -23.12 -6.94 -15.55
C THR A 140 -22.14 -6.76 -16.70
N PHE A 141 -21.02 -6.08 -16.43
CA PHE A 141 -19.91 -5.94 -17.35
C PHE A 141 -18.74 -6.74 -16.82
N THR A 142 -18.24 -7.68 -17.61
CA THR A 142 -17.10 -8.51 -17.26
C THR A 142 -15.97 -8.22 -18.23
N PHE A 143 -14.78 -7.92 -17.72
CA PHE A 143 -13.57 -7.80 -18.51
C PHE A 143 -12.60 -8.88 -18.08
N SER A 144 -12.25 -9.78 -18.99
CA SER A 144 -11.33 -10.88 -18.70
C SER A 144 -9.99 -10.65 -19.39
N GLY A 145 -8.93 -11.15 -18.77
CA GLY A 145 -7.58 -10.80 -19.15
C GLY A 145 -6.50 -11.65 -18.51
N THR A 146 -5.26 -11.30 -18.83
CA THR A 146 -4.06 -11.92 -18.27
C THR A 146 -3.42 -10.99 -17.25
N ALA A 147 -2.72 -11.57 -16.29
CA ALA A 147 -1.97 -10.87 -15.26
C ALA A 147 -0.60 -11.51 -15.05
N SER A 148 0.43 -10.69 -14.85
CA SER A 148 1.76 -11.12 -14.44
C SER A 148 2.22 -10.30 -13.23
N PHE A 149 3.10 -10.88 -12.42
CA PHE A 149 3.47 -10.34 -11.13
C PHE A 149 4.99 -10.15 -11.05
N ILE A 150 5.41 -8.99 -10.57
CA ILE A 150 6.81 -8.66 -10.31
C ILE A 150 6.94 -8.42 -8.81
N SER A 151 7.86 -9.14 -8.17
CA SER A 151 8.14 -9.03 -6.74
C SER A 151 9.64 -8.84 -6.54
N SER A 152 10.03 -7.73 -5.92
CA SER A 152 11.39 -7.44 -5.47
C SER A 152 11.27 -6.80 -4.08
N PRO A 153 11.14 -7.64 -3.02
CA PRO A 153 10.97 -7.17 -1.65
C PRO A 153 12.09 -6.25 -1.17
N GLU A 154 13.32 -6.48 -1.61
CA GLU A 154 14.50 -5.67 -1.31
C GLU A 154 14.40 -4.23 -1.84
N ASN A 155 13.67 -4.04 -2.94
CA ASN A 155 13.40 -2.72 -3.53
C ASN A 155 11.99 -2.22 -3.23
N ASN A 156 11.22 -2.95 -2.41
CA ASN A 156 9.81 -2.67 -2.11
C ASN A 156 8.93 -2.55 -3.38
N VAL A 157 9.22 -3.38 -4.39
CA VAL A 157 8.48 -3.41 -5.66
C VAL A 157 7.56 -4.61 -5.67
N TYR A 158 6.26 -4.33 -5.80
CA TYR A 158 5.20 -5.33 -5.88
C TYR A 158 4.21 -4.90 -6.95
N ASP A 159 4.46 -5.31 -8.19
CA ASP A 159 3.66 -4.89 -9.34
C ASP A 159 2.82 -6.04 -9.87
N MET A 160 1.56 -5.74 -10.20
CA MET A 160 0.71 -6.57 -11.05
C MET A 160 0.55 -5.86 -12.40
N ASN A 161 1.08 -6.46 -13.44
CA ASN A 161 0.82 -6.05 -14.82
C ASN A 161 -0.37 -6.84 -15.33
N PHE A 162 -1.34 -6.19 -15.96
CA PHE A 162 -2.50 -6.88 -16.47
C PHE A 162 -3.05 -6.20 -17.72
N SER A 163 -3.77 -6.96 -18.52
CA SER A 163 -4.46 -6.43 -19.71
C SER A 163 -5.77 -7.18 -19.91
N PHE A 164 -6.81 -6.47 -20.33
CA PHE A 164 -8.09 -7.09 -20.69
C PHE A 164 -8.18 -7.23 -22.20
N ASN A 165 -8.43 -8.45 -22.67
CA ASN A 165 -8.55 -8.79 -24.09
C ASN A 165 -9.97 -9.24 -24.48
N ALA A 166 -10.83 -9.50 -23.49
CA ALA A 166 -12.22 -9.84 -23.69
C ALA A 166 -13.13 -8.97 -22.83
N SER A 167 -14.33 -8.71 -23.33
CA SER A 167 -15.42 -8.13 -22.55
C SER A 167 -16.71 -8.88 -22.80
N GLU A 168 -17.51 -9.04 -21.75
CA GLU A 168 -18.87 -9.55 -21.82
C GLU A 168 -19.80 -8.54 -21.15
N ILE A 169 -20.92 -8.26 -21.80
CA ILE A 169 -21.99 -7.45 -21.24
C ILE A 169 -23.19 -8.38 -21.11
N ALA A 170 -23.74 -8.51 -19.91
CA ALA A 170 -24.96 -9.27 -19.66
C ALA A 170 -26.05 -8.34 -19.15
N ILE A 171 -27.22 -8.33 -19.80
CA ILE A 171 -28.38 -7.51 -19.40
C ILE A 171 -29.63 -8.38 -19.48
N PHE A 172 -30.38 -8.50 -18.38
CA PHE A 172 -31.59 -9.34 -18.29
C PHE A 172 -31.37 -10.78 -18.79
N GLY A 173 -30.21 -11.38 -18.48
CA GLY A 173 -29.88 -12.75 -18.84
C GLY A 173 -29.42 -12.96 -20.30
N LYS A 174 -29.42 -11.93 -21.14
CA LYS A 174 -28.79 -11.96 -22.48
C LYS A 174 -27.36 -11.50 -22.36
N SER A 175 -26.41 -12.20 -22.98
CA SER A 175 -25.01 -11.79 -22.98
C SER A 175 -24.42 -11.56 -24.37
N TRP A 176 -23.57 -10.55 -24.46
CA TRP A 176 -22.85 -10.16 -25.66
C TRP A 176 -21.36 -10.15 -25.35
N LYS A 177 -20.60 -10.90 -26.14
CA LYS A 177 -19.14 -11.01 -26.00
C LYS A 177 -18.46 -10.18 -27.08
N GLY A 178 -17.42 -9.47 -26.68
CA GLY A 178 -16.57 -8.67 -27.55
C GLY A 178 -15.11 -8.97 -27.28
N GLN A 179 -14.30 -8.87 -28.33
CA GLN A 179 -12.86 -8.82 -28.20
C GLN A 179 -12.40 -7.37 -28.10
N ARG A 180 -11.29 -7.16 -27.38
CA ARG A 180 -10.68 -5.84 -27.20
C ARG A 180 -9.19 -5.95 -27.46
N GLU A 181 -8.62 -4.89 -28.02
CA GLU A 181 -7.18 -4.76 -28.09
C GLU A 181 -6.62 -4.68 -26.65
N PRO A 182 -5.66 -5.56 -26.26
CA PRO A 182 -5.15 -5.58 -24.91
C PRO A 182 -4.37 -4.29 -24.62
N LYS A 183 -4.86 -3.50 -23.67
CA LYS A 183 -4.11 -2.37 -23.12
C LYS A 183 -3.50 -2.76 -21.78
N GLN A 184 -2.16 -2.81 -21.74
CA GLN A 184 -1.44 -3.11 -20.51
C GLN A 184 -1.63 -1.99 -19.47
N LYS A 185 -1.90 -2.41 -18.24
CA LYS A 185 -2.01 -1.58 -17.03
C LYS A 185 -1.10 -2.16 -15.96
N THR A 186 -0.67 -1.33 -15.03
CA THR A 186 0.15 -1.76 -13.89
C THR A 186 -0.42 -1.20 -12.60
N TYR A 187 -0.64 -2.07 -11.64
CA TYR A 187 -0.90 -1.74 -10.24
C TYR A 187 0.35 -2.00 -9.41
N SER A 188 0.85 -0.96 -8.75
CA SER A 188 1.96 -1.05 -7.81
C SER A 188 1.42 -1.04 -6.38
N PHE A 189 1.57 -2.15 -5.68
CA PHE A 189 1.05 -2.34 -4.32
C PHE A 189 1.99 -1.72 -3.30
N PHE A 190 1.42 -0.90 -2.41
CA PHE A 190 2.13 -0.39 -1.24
C PHE A 190 1.53 -0.90 0.08
N LEU A 191 0.41 -1.63 0.00
CA LEU A 191 -0.22 -2.39 1.07
C LEU A 191 -0.90 -3.62 0.45
N ALA A 192 -0.66 -4.79 1.00
CA ALA A 192 -1.46 -5.99 0.73
C ALA A 192 -1.38 -6.94 1.93
N GLU A 193 -2.51 -7.15 2.58
CA GLU A 193 -2.73 -8.06 3.72
C GLU A 193 -4.11 -8.73 3.55
N ASP A 194 -4.44 -9.70 4.40
CA ASP A 194 -5.56 -10.65 4.19
C ASP A 194 -6.88 -10.01 3.74
N GLU A 195 -7.22 -8.84 4.28
CA GLU A 195 -8.50 -8.17 4.03
C GLU A 195 -8.38 -6.90 3.21
N LEU A 196 -7.18 -6.34 3.04
CA LEU A 196 -6.98 -4.97 2.59
C LEU A 196 -5.79 -4.87 1.64
N ALA A 197 -6.01 -4.24 0.50
CA ALA A 197 -4.95 -3.93 -0.44
C ALA A 197 -5.08 -2.49 -0.94
N ALA A 198 -3.95 -1.82 -1.12
CA ALA A 198 -3.90 -0.48 -1.68
C ALA A 198 -2.81 -0.39 -2.75
N VAL A 199 -3.18 0.24 -3.86
CA VAL A 199 -2.35 0.30 -5.07
C VAL A 199 -2.27 1.70 -5.63
N ASN A 200 -1.15 1.97 -6.30
CA ASN A 200 -0.99 3.05 -7.25
C ASN A 200 -1.21 2.50 -8.66
N SER A 201 -2.13 3.11 -9.41
CA SER A 201 -2.27 2.86 -10.84
C SER A 201 -1.20 3.65 -11.59
N ARG A 202 -0.23 2.98 -12.21
CA ARG A 202 0.82 3.68 -12.99
C ARG A 202 0.26 4.44 -14.19
N ALA A 203 -0.84 3.96 -14.76
CA ALA A 203 -1.46 4.57 -15.93
C ALA A 203 -2.11 5.93 -15.63
N THR A 204 -2.60 6.14 -14.40
CA THR A 204 -3.37 7.34 -14.03
C THR A 204 -2.73 8.14 -12.89
N GLY A 205 -1.76 7.57 -12.19
CA GLY A 205 -1.26 8.10 -10.90
C GLY A 205 -2.28 7.98 -9.76
N GLY A 206 -3.47 7.43 -10.01
CA GLY A 206 -4.55 7.30 -9.04
C GLY A 206 -4.27 6.22 -7.99
N LYS A 207 -4.83 6.41 -6.80
CA LYS A 207 -4.83 5.41 -5.73
C LYS A 207 -6.11 4.61 -5.75
N THR A 208 -6.00 3.31 -5.54
CA THR A 208 -7.14 2.40 -5.41
C THR A 208 -7.04 1.65 -4.08
N LEU A 209 -8.18 1.55 -3.38
CA LEU A 209 -8.36 0.72 -2.19
C LEU A 209 -9.25 -0.46 -2.54
N MET A 210 -8.81 -1.65 -2.15
CA MET A 210 -9.51 -2.90 -2.37
C MET A 210 -9.70 -3.62 -1.04
N THR A 211 -10.84 -4.27 -0.87
CA THR A 211 -11.13 -5.14 0.27
C THR A 211 -11.39 -6.55 -0.22
N ARG A 212 -11.03 -7.54 0.57
CA ARG A 212 -11.37 -8.94 0.27
C ARG A 212 -12.89 -9.10 0.22
N HIS A 213 -13.40 -9.74 -0.82
CA HIS A 213 -14.81 -10.10 -0.94
C HIS A 213 -14.91 -11.61 -0.71
N GLN A 214 -15.49 -11.99 0.43
CA GLN A 214 -15.76 -13.39 0.80
C GLN A 214 -17.04 -13.87 0.13
#